data_AF-A0A7L9FEB7-F1
#
_entry.id   AF-A0A7L9FEB7-F1
#
_cell.length_a   1.000
_cell.length_b   1.000
_cell.length_c   1.000
_cell.angle_alpha   90.00
_cell.angle_beta   90.00
_cell.angle_gamma   90.00
#
_symmetry.space_group_name_H-M   'P 1'
#
loop_
_entity.id
_entity.type
_entity.pdbx_description
1 polymer ?
#
loop_
_entity_poly.entity_id
_entity_poly.type
_entity_poly.pdbx_seq_one_letter_code
_entity_poly.pdbx_strand_id
1 'polypeptide(L)'
;MIVKSDIEKKLKSIFKDAQFEVQVNGNSVKVAIDGVGETPSSLFAKIGEFIEALTRLTGNRDVDVIISMQGSAFGVEIEVY
;
A
#
# COMPACT_ATOMS: atom_id res chain seq x y z
N MET A 1 -8.59 14.07 -9.55
CA MET A 1 -7.13 14.07 -9.70
C MET A 1 -6.56 13.38 -8.48
N ILE A 2 -5.76 12.34 -8.64
CA ILE A 2 -5.22 11.56 -7.51
C ILE A 2 -4.14 12.41 -6.84
N VAL A 3 -4.27 12.62 -5.52
CA VAL A 3 -3.34 13.43 -4.75
C VAL A 3 -2.48 12.51 -3.89
N LYS A 4 -1.16 12.53 -4.10
CA LYS A 4 -0.19 11.73 -3.34
C LYS A 4 -0.37 11.85 -1.82
N SER A 5 -0.63 13.05 -1.32
CA SER A 5 -0.78 13.29 0.13
C SER A 5 -1.99 12.59 0.75
N ASP A 6 -3.05 12.32 -0.01
CA ASP A 6 -4.21 11.59 0.51
C ASP A 6 -3.94 10.08 0.61
N ILE A 7 -3.14 9.54 -0.32
CA ILE A 7 -2.64 8.16 -0.26
C ILE A 7 -1.72 8.00 0.96
N GLU A 8 -0.77 8.92 1.15
CA GLU A 8 0.13 8.91 2.30
C GLU A 8 -0.61 8.98 3.64
N LYS A 9 -1.67 9.80 3.74
CA LYS A 9 -2.51 9.85 4.96
C LYS A 9 -3.20 8.51 5.22
N LYS A 10 -3.74 7.86 4.18
CA LYS A 10 -4.40 6.56 4.33
C LYS A 10 -3.38 5.49 4.75
N LEU A 11 -2.17 5.49 4.18
CA LEU A 11 -1.07 4.62 4.60
C LEU A 11 -0.71 4.83 6.07
N LYS A 12 -0.49 6.07 6.51
CA LYS A 12 -0.22 6.38 7.93
C LYS A 12 -1.33 5.91 8.87
N SER A 13 -2.59 5.93 8.41
CA SER A 13 -3.73 5.46 9.21
C SER A 13 -3.74 3.94 9.39
N ILE A 14 -3.25 3.19 8.41
CA ILE A 14 -3.27 1.71 8.39
C ILE A 14 -1.97 1.14 8.97
N PHE A 15 -0.84 1.71 8.56
CA PHE A 15 0.52 1.32 8.91
C PHE A 15 1.20 2.48 9.68
N LYS A 16 0.89 2.58 10.98
CA LYS A 16 1.28 3.74 11.81
C LYS A 16 2.78 3.98 11.93
N ASP A 17 3.56 2.90 11.91
CA ASP A 17 5.00 2.93 12.19
C ASP A 17 5.86 2.46 11.00
N ALA A 18 5.24 2.22 9.84
CA ALA A 18 5.96 1.77 8.66
C ALA A 18 6.56 2.95 7.88
N GLN A 19 7.71 2.72 7.24
CA GLN A 19 8.20 3.62 6.21
C GLN A 19 7.55 3.27 4.89
N PHE A 20 7.17 4.29 4.11
CA PHE A 20 6.54 4.07 2.83
C PHE A 20 6.98 5.12 1.80
N GLU A 21 7.01 4.69 0.56
CA GLU A 21 7.20 5.53 -0.62
C GLU A 21 5.95 5.47 -1.49
N VAL A 22 5.49 6.62 -1.98
CA VAL A 22 4.32 6.72 -2.87
C VAL A 22 4.71 7.45 -4.15
N GLN A 23 4.39 6.83 -5.29
CA GLN A 23 4.54 7.41 -6.62
C GLN A 23 3.18 7.42 -7.33
N VAL A 24 2.82 8.54 -7.94
CA VAL A 24 1.55 8.71 -8.68
C VAL A 24 1.89 9.12 -10.11
N ASN A 25 1.52 8.28 -11.07
CA ASN A 25 1.80 8.48 -12.50
C ASN A 25 0.48 8.44 -13.29
N GLY A 26 -0.14 9.60 -13.47
CA GLY A 26 -1.47 9.69 -14.09
C GLY A 26 -2.53 9.05 -13.20
N ASN A 27 -3.08 7.92 -13.65
CA ASN A 27 -4.03 7.11 -12.87
C ASN A 27 -3.36 5.96 -12.10
N SER A 28 -2.10 5.66 -12.41
CA SER A 28 -1.38 4.58 -11.76
C SER A 28 -0.78 5.04 -10.43
N VAL A 29 -0.84 4.16 -9.43
CA VAL A 29 -0.28 4.39 -8.10
C VAL A 29 0.65 3.24 -7.75
N LYS A 30 1.89 3.57 -7.39
CA LYS A 30 2.86 2.62 -6.82
C LYS A 30 3.13 2.99 -5.37
N VAL A 31 3.13 1.99 -4.51
CA VAL A 31 3.41 2.12 -3.08
C VAL A 31 4.39 1.04 -2.67
N ALA A 32 5.45 1.45 -1.99
CA ALA A 32 6.35 0.54 -1.27
C ALA A 32 6.19 0.79 0.24
N ILE A 33 6.13 -0.27 1.04
CA ILE A 33 6.02 -0.23 2.50
C ILE A 33 7.07 -1.18 3.07
N ASP A 34 7.97 -0.65 3.91
CA ASP A 34 9.06 -1.41 4.47
C ASP A 34 8.97 -1.53 6.01
N GLY A 35 9.52 -2.62 6.52
CA GLY A 35 9.71 -2.83 7.95
C GLY A 35 8.43 -3.17 8.71
N VAL A 36 7.44 -3.80 8.05
CA VAL A 36 6.16 -4.11 8.70
C VAL A 36 6.31 -5.33 9.62
N GLY A 37 6.35 -5.07 10.93
CA GLY A 37 6.45 -6.09 11.98
C GLY A 37 5.09 -6.62 12.45
N GLU A 38 4.32 -7.24 11.56
CA GLU A 38 2.98 -7.75 11.85
C GLU A 38 2.85 -9.25 11.57
N THR A 39 1.80 -9.88 12.09
CA THR A 39 1.45 -11.25 11.66
C THR A 39 0.96 -11.25 10.22
N PRO A 40 1.15 -12.33 9.45
CA PRO A 40 0.68 -12.41 8.06
C PRO A 40 -0.80 -12.06 7.92
N SER A 41 -1.66 -12.58 8.81
CA SER A 41 -3.10 -12.33 8.75
C SER A 41 -3.46 -10.85 8.94
N SER A 42 -2.78 -10.14 9.86
CA SER A 42 -2.98 -8.70 10.05
C SER A 42 -2.52 -7.92 8.84
N LEU A 43 -1.35 -8.27 8.31
CA LEU A 43 -0.77 -7.65 7.12
C LEU A 43 -1.73 -7.75 5.92
N PHE A 44 -2.21 -8.96 5.61
CA PHE A 44 -3.12 -9.18 4.49
C PHE A 44 -4.44 -8.41 4.63
N ALA A 45 -5.01 -8.34 5.83
CA ALA A 45 -6.23 -7.56 6.08
C ALA A 45 -6.01 -6.07 5.81
N LYS A 46 -4.89 -5.51 6.27
CA LYS A 46 -4.51 -4.10 6.04
C LYS A 46 -4.24 -3.79 4.58
N ILE A 47 -3.55 -4.68 3.88
CA ILE A 47 -3.32 -4.58 2.43
C ILE A 47 -4.66 -4.56 1.69
N GLY A 48 -5.58 -5.46 2.05
CA GLY A 48 -6.92 -5.50 1.46
C GLY A 48 -7.70 -4.19 1.65
N GLU A 49 -7.72 -3.65 2.88
CA GLU A 49 -8.35 -2.36 3.17
C GLU A 49 -7.74 -1.22 2.34
N PHE A 50 -6.42 -1.23 2.18
CA PHE A 50 -5.71 -0.21 1.43
C PHE A 50 -5.99 -0.29 -0.07
N ILE A 51 -5.98 -1.49 -0.64
CA ILE A 51 -6.30 -1.73 -2.06
C ILE A 51 -7.73 -1.31 -2.37
N GLU A 52 -8.68 -1.64 -1.50
CA GLU A 52 -10.07 -1.19 -1.67
C GLU A 52 -10.17 0.33 -1.70
N ALA A 53 -9.42 1.02 -0.84
CA ALA A 53 -9.37 2.49 -0.87
C ALA A 53 -8.73 3.01 -2.16
N LEU A 54 -7.62 2.43 -2.61
CA LEU A 54 -6.92 2.85 -3.83
C LEU A 54 -7.75 2.62 -5.10
N THR A 55 -8.39 1.47 -5.24
CA THR A 55 -9.23 1.15 -6.41
C THR A 55 -10.44 2.08 -6.51
N ARG A 56 -11.04 2.46 -5.37
CA ARG A 56 -12.10 3.50 -5.32
C ARG A 56 -11.59 4.90 -5.71
N LEU A 57 -10.36 5.24 -5.33
CA LEU A 57 -9.73 6.54 -5.62
C LEU A 57 -9.28 6.67 -7.07
N THR A 58 -8.70 5.60 -7.62
CA THR A 58 -8.09 5.55 -8.96
C THR A 58 -9.12 5.23 -10.04
N GLY A 59 -10.19 4.49 -9.70
CA GLY A 59 -11.11 3.89 -10.67
C GLY A 59 -10.54 2.63 -11.35
N ASN A 60 -9.29 2.29 -11.06
CA ASN A 60 -8.57 1.15 -11.60
C ASN A 60 -8.89 -0.12 -10.80
N ARG A 61 -8.78 -1.26 -11.48
CA ARG A 61 -9.09 -2.58 -10.89
C ARG A 61 -7.96 -3.58 -11.02
N ASP A 62 -6.98 -3.30 -11.87
CA ASP A 62 -5.79 -4.12 -12.01
C ASP A 62 -4.82 -3.71 -10.88
N VAL A 63 -4.48 -4.69 -10.06
CA VAL A 63 -3.68 -4.49 -8.85
C VAL A 63 -2.68 -5.62 -8.74
N ASP A 64 -1.40 -5.26 -8.74
CA ASP A 64 -0.30 -6.16 -8.41
C ASP A 64 0.14 -5.93 -6.97
N VAL A 65 0.32 -7.02 -6.24
CA VAL A 65 0.79 -7.02 -4.85
C VAL A 65 1.96 -7.99 -4.73
N ILE A 66 3.10 -7.46 -4.31
CA ILE A 66 4.28 -8.25 -4.00
C ILE A 66 4.54 -8.13 -2.51
N ILE A 67 4.66 -9.28 -1.84
CA ILE A 67 5.00 -9.34 -0.41
C ILE A 67 6.29 -10.11 -0.27
N SER A 68 7.28 -9.47 0.32
CA SER A 68 8.56 -10.07 0.65
C SER A 68 8.72 -10.13 2.17
N MET A 69 9.52 -11.07 2.65
CA MET A 69 9.84 -11.20 4.07
C MET A 69 11.36 -11.21 4.22
N GLN A 70 11.90 -10.29 5.00
CA GLN A 70 13.32 -10.21 5.32
C GLN A 70 13.49 -10.33 6.83
N GLY A 71 14.00 -11.47 7.29
CA GLY A 71 14.05 -11.79 8.72
C GLY A 71 12.64 -11.88 9.31
N SER A 72 12.32 -11.01 10.28
CA SER A 72 11.02 -10.96 10.96
C SER A 72 10.10 -9.84 10.48
N ALA A 73 10.48 -9.10 9.44
CA ALA A 73 9.71 -7.98 8.90
C ALA A 73 9.27 -8.25 7.46
N PHE A 74 8.14 -7.66 7.09
CA PHE A 74 7.62 -7.70 5.73
C PHE A 74 7.95 -6.42 4.97
N GLY A 75 8.26 -6.59 3.69
CA GLY A 75 8.21 -5.55 2.67
C GLY A 75 6.98 -5.77 1.79
N VAL A 76 6.30 -4.70 1.41
CA VAL A 76 5.08 -4.76 0.59
C VAL A 76 5.19 -3.75 -0.53
N GLU A 77 5.02 -4.21 -1.76
CA GLU A 77 4.89 -3.37 -2.95
C GLU A 77 3.50 -3.55 -3.54
N ILE A 78 2.82 -2.44 -3.82
CA ILE A 78 1.47 -2.40 -4.39
C ILE A 78 1.49 -1.48 -5.60
N GLU A 79 1.04 -1.99 -6.73
CA GLU A 79 0.85 -1.22 -7.96
C GLU A 79 -0.59 -1.33 -8.44
N VAL A 80 -1.23 -0.19 -8.69
CA VAL A 80 -2.60 -0.09 -9.21
C VAL A 80 -2.53 0.64 -10.56
N TYR A 81 -3.10 0.09 -11.63
CA TYR A 81 -3.02 0.64 -13.00
C TYR A 81 -4.27 0.44 -13.84
#